data_AF-A0A3P7LXD0-F1
#
_entry.id   AF-A0A3P7LXD0-F1
#
_cell.length_a   1.000
_cell.length_b   1.000
_cell.length_c   1.000
_cell.angle_alpha   90.00
_cell.angle_beta   90.00
_cell.angle_gamma   90.00
#
_symmetry.space_group_name_H-M   'P 1'
#
loop_
_entity.id
_entity.type
_entity.pdbx_description
1 polymer ?
#
loop_
_entity_poly.entity_id
_entity_poly.type
_entity_poly.pdbx_seq_one_letter_code
_entity_poly.pdbx_strand_id
1 'polypeptide(L)'
;ILTTVPPEITMQMPTGSATPSSCTTCKNLKATKIAGLKPNEISGPLAIEYSTQADGCRVANIVCGGFKGGGTARIYFNERIFLSDITGQAEVELICRSDSQWRAFESAIVVTSVSCVVIDQMTVPPADSPKVISTSSPFMLISTISMRCSAQWGLWGPWSTCSDICGAFGSRQRFRGCERTSHDCFCPGSISDSEYCNFQPCLYPRSACRQNHIVSAVNQKFVCTPMP
;
A
#
# COMPACT_ATOMS: atom_id res chain seq x y z
N ILE A 1 -11.60 -45.98 49.23
CA ILE A 1 -11.94 -44.73 48.51
C ILE A 1 -11.30 -44.85 47.14
N LEU A 2 -12.10 -45.19 46.11
CA LEU A 2 -11.65 -45.39 44.73
C LEU A 2 -11.51 -44.01 44.07
N THR A 3 -10.28 -43.60 43.75
CA THR A 3 -10.01 -42.39 42.95
C THR A 3 -9.96 -42.76 41.48
N THR A 4 -11.00 -42.39 40.74
CA THR A 4 -11.06 -42.45 39.27
C THR A 4 -10.27 -41.28 38.67
N VAL A 5 -9.24 -41.59 37.89
CA VAL A 5 -8.50 -40.61 37.08
C VAL A 5 -9.25 -40.43 35.74
N PRO A 6 -9.50 -39.19 35.25
CA PRO A 6 -10.13 -38.98 33.95
C PRO A 6 -9.14 -39.27 32.80
N PRO A 7 -9.63 -39.70 31.61
CA PRO A 7 -8.75 -39.99 30.48
C PRO A 7 -8.21 -38.70 29.86
N GLU A 8 -6.90 -38.69 29.60
CA GLU A 8 -6.18 -37.62 28.90
C GLU A 8 -6.58 -37.64 27.42
N ILE A 9 -7.39 -36.66 26.99
CA ILE A 9 -7.72 -36.47 25.57
C ILE A 9 -6.53 -35.78 24.91
N THR A 10 -5.67 -36.56 24.27
CA THR A 10 -4.62 -36.03 23.39
C THR A 10 -5.29 -35.43 22.17
N MET A 11 -5.43 -34.10 22.11
CA MET A 11 -5.79 -33.43 20.85
C MET A 11 -4.61 -33.57 19.90
N GLN A 12 -4.73 -34.50 18.97
CA GLN A 12 -3.81 -34.62 17.85
C GLN A 12 -4.01 -33.41 16.94
N MET A 13 -3.03 -32.50 16.96
CA MET A 13 -2.95 -31.40 16.02
C MET A 13 -2.93 -31.99 14.60
N PRO A 14 -3.78 -31.55 13.67
CA PRO A 14 -3.76 -32.08 12.32
C PRO A 14 -2.37 -31.78 11.75
N THR A 15 -1.62 -32.85 11.47
CA THR A 15 -0.45 -32.82 10.62
C THR A 15 -0.91 -32.42 9.23
N GLY A 16 -1.01 -31.10 9.02
CA GLY A 16 -1.14 -30.50 7.72
C GLY A 16 0.01 -31.03 6.87
N SER A 17 -0.35 -31.81 5.86
CA SER A 17 0.53 -32.31 4.83
C SER A 17 1.40 -31.18 4.27
N ALA A 18 2.67 -31.13 4.66
CA ALA A 18 3.66 -30.29 4.02
C ALA A 18 4.00 -30.90 2.65
N THR A 19 3.12 -30.72 1.67
CA THR A 19 3.55 -30.67 0.28
C THR A 19 4.65 -29.63 0.18
N PRO A 20 5.77 -29.88 -0.52
CA PRO A 20 6.77 -28.85 -0.77
C PRO A 20 6.06 -27.70 -1.44
N SER A 21 6.01 -26.55 -0.76
CA SER A 21 5.24 -25.42 -1.22
C SER A 21 5.89 -24.91 -2.50
N SER A 22 5.19 -25.05 -3.64
CA SER A 22 5.64 -24.53 -4.94
C SER A 22 5.81 -22.99 -4.92
N CYS A 23 5.48 -22.35 -3.78
CA CYS A 23 5.78 -20.96 -3.49
C CYS A 23 7.27 -20.58 -3.51
N THR A 24 8.16 -21.57 -3.52
CA THR A 24 9.60 -21.38 -3.71
C THR A 24 9.97 -21.14 -5.18
N THR A 25 9.09 -21.49 -6.12
CA THR A 25 9.40 -21.56 -7.57
C THR A 25 8.79 -20.43 -8.41
N CYS A 26 8.17 -19.42 -7.79
CA CYS A 26 7.66 -18.26 -8.52
C CYS A 26 8.73 -17.69 -9.44
N LYS A 27 8.36 -17.35 -10.68
CA LYS A 27 9.26 -16.63 -11.60
C LYS A 27 9.40 -15.17 -11.17
N ASN A 28 10.52 -14.54 -11.49
CA ASN A 28 10.67 -13.11 -11.25
C ASN A 28 9.64 -12.31 -12.06
N LEU A 29 9.10 -11.26 -11.46
CA LEU A 29 8.12 -10.36 -12.05
C LEU A 29 8.75 -9.57 -13.20
N LYS A 30 7.96 -9.30 -14.24
CA LYS A 30 8.41 -8.49 -15.38
C LYS A 30 8.21 -7.02 -15.08
N ALA A 31 9.29 -6.24 -15.04
CA ALA A 31 9.20 -4.78 -15.03
C ALA A 31 8.83 -4.29 -16.44
N THR A 32 7.65 -3.69 -16.56
CA THR A 32 7.13 -3.16 -17.84
C THR A 32 6.93 -1.65 -17.77
N LYS A 33 6.91 -1.00 -18.93
CA LYS A 33 6.53 0.41 -19.06
C LYS A 33 5.09 0.49 -19.54
N ILE A 34 4.31 1.43 -19.01
CA ILE A 34 2.94 1.69 -19.50
C ILE A 34 3.03 2.54 -20.76
N ALA A 35 2.33 2.12 -21.82
CA ALA A 35 2.17 2.91 -23.04
C ALA A 35 1.00 3.90 -22.88
N GLY A 36 1.11 5.08 -23.49
CA GLY A 36 0.04 6.09 -23.47
C GLY A 36 -0.07 6.87 -22.14
N LEU A 37 1.07 7.22 -21.55
CA LEU A 37 1.11 8.10 -20.38
C LEU A 37 0.51 9.47 -20.70
N LYS A 38 -0.21 10.06 -19.74
CA LYS A 38 -0.71 11.44 -19.87
C LYS A 38 0.46 12.43 -19.85
N PRO A 39 0.30 13.68 -20.32
CA PRO A 39 1.38 14.67 -20.40
C PRO A 39 2.13 14.91 -19.07
N ASN A 40 1.45 14.72 -17.93
CA ASN A 40 2.00 14.93 -16.59
C ASN A 40 2.45 13.63 -15.91
N GLU A 41 2.37 12.49 -16.61
CA GLU A 41 2.74 11.17 -16.12
C GLU A 41 4.05 10.74 -16.79
N ILE A 42 5.04 10.40 -15.98
CA ILE A 42 6.33 9.89 -16.47
C ILE A 42 6.61 8.51 -15.87
N SER A 43 7.39 7.70 -16.60
CA SER A 43 7.84 6.40 -16.08
C SER A 43 8.72 6.63 -14.86
N GLY A 44 8.27 6.16 -13.70
CA GLY A 44 8.98 6.33 -12.45
C GLY A 44 10.06 5.27 -12.21
N PRO A 45 11.01 5.52 -11.30
CA PRO A 45 11.93 4.50 -10.83
C PRO A 45 11.14 3.41 -10.11
N LEU A 46 11.40 2.17 -10.53
CA LEU A 46 10.81 0.96 -10.00
C LEU A 46 11.93 0.05 -9.49
N ALA A 47 11.86 -0.33 -8.22
CA ALA A 47 12.71 -1.35 -7.63
C ALA A 47 11.84 -2.55 -7.22
N ILE A 48 12.35 -3.75 -7.47
CA ILE A 48 11.73 -5.01 -7.05
C ILE A 48 12.79 -5.80 -6.29
N GLU A 49 12.61 -5.94 -4.98
CA GLU A 49 13.49 -6.68 -4.11
C GLU A 49 12.86 -8.02 -3.73
N TYR A 50 13.62 -9.10 -3.80
CA TYR A 50 13.12 -10.44 -3.48
C TYR A 50 13.71 -10.92 -2.16
N SER A 51 12.86 -11.47 -1.30
CA SER A 51 13.25 -12.08 -0.04
C SER A 51 12.51 -13.41 0.17
N THR A 52 12.79 -14.08 1.28
CA THR A 52 12.17 -15.37 1.63
C THR A 52 11.61 -15.27 3.05
N GLN A 53 10.37 -15.71 3.25
CA GLN A 53 9.74 -15.77 4.58
C GLN A 53 10.26 -16.97 5.39
N ALA A 54 9.93 -17.00 6.69
CA ALA A 54 10.31 -18.09 7.59
C ALA A 54 9.73 -19.45 7.17
N ASP A 55 8.64 -19.46 6.39
CA ASP A 55 8.01 -20.65 5.79
C ASP A 55 8.67 -21.09 4.48
N GLY A 56 9.72 -20.40 4.02
CA GLY A 56 10.43 -20.67 2.77
C GLY A 56 9.78 -20.08 1.53
N CYS A 57 8.62 -19.41 1.63
CA CYS A 57 7.96 -18.82 0.48
C CYS A 57 8.66 -17.54 0.01
N ARG A 58 8.72 -17.35 -1.31
CA ARG A 58 9.31 -16.15 -1.91
C ARG A 58 8.40 -14.95 -1.67
N VAL A 59 9.03 -13.81 -1.39
CA VAL A 59 8.40 -12.50 -1.26
C VAL A 59 9.04 -11.54 -2.27
N ALA A 60 8.23 -10.64 -2.83
CA ALA A 60 8.69 -9.55 -3.66
C ALA A 60 8.19 -8.22 -3.06
N ASN A 61 9.12 -7.38 -2.63
CA ASN A 61 8.84 -6.01 -2.23
C ASN A 61 8.99 -5.09 -3.45
N ILE A 62 7.93 -4.37 -3.78
CA ILE A 62 7.88 -3.49 -4.95
C ILE A 62 7.85 -2.05 -4.45
N VAL A 63 8.83 -1.28 -4.90
CA VAL A 63 8.98 0.13 -4.59
C VAL A 63 8.86 0.94 -5.89
N CYS A 64 7.92 1.87 -5.92
CA CYS A 64 7.71 2.80 -7.03
C CYS A 64 7.78 4.24 -6.51
N GLY A 65 8.70 5.04 -7.06
CA GLY A 65 8.91 6.42 -6.63
C GLY A 65 10.32 6.66 -6.09
N GLY A 66 10.55 7.84 -5.50
CA GLY A 66 11.89 8.29 -5.09
C GLY A 66 12.29 9.69 -5.59
N PHE A 67 11.33 10.50 -6.03
CA PHE A 67 11.60 11.88 -6.42
C PHE A 67 11.63 12.82 -5.20
N LYS A 68 12.71 13.60 -5.09
CA LYS A 68 12.82 14.72 -4.14
C LYS A 68 11.96 15.88 -4.65
N GLY A 69 10.66 15.87 -4.37
CA GLY A 69 9.76 16.93 -4.87
C GLY A 69 8.26 16.75 -4.64
N GLY A 70 7.81 15.71 -3.93
CA GLY A 70 6.38 15.57 -3.60
C GLY A 70 5.50 15.05 -4.75
N GLY A 71 6.08 14.44 -5.79
CA GLY A 71 5.33 13.78 -6.85
C GLY A 71 4.53 12.56 -6.35
N THR A 72 3.51 12.17 -7.12
CA THR A 72 2.62 11.05 -6.77
C THR A 72 3.03 9.79 -7.51
N ALA A 73 3.33 8.70 -6.81
CA ALA A 73 3.70 7.41 -7.37
C ALA A 73 2.50 6.45 -7.50
N ARG A 74 2.49 5.67 -8.58
CA ARG A 74 1.43 4.73 -8.94
C ARG A 74 2.02 3.41 -9.42
N ILE A 75 1.55 2.32 -8.81
CA ILE A 75 1.95 0.96 -9.17
C ILE A 75 0.85 0.30 -9.99
N TYR A 76 1.24 -0.25 -11.14
CA TYR A 76 0.37 -1.02 -12.02
C TYR A 76 0.75 -2.50 -11.96
N PHE A 77 -0.24 -3.37 -11.83
CA PHE A 77 -0.11 -4.81 -11.98
C PHE A 77 -0.80 -5.26 -13.26
N ASN A 78 -0.06 -5.95 -14.14
CA ASN A 78 -0.59 -6.40 -15.44
C ASN A 78 -1.32 -5.27 -16.20
N GLU A 79 -0.70 -4.09 -16.26
CA GLU A 79 -1.23 -2.88 -16.91
C GLU A 79 -2.49 -2.26 -16.25
N ARG A 80 -2.95 -2.81 -15.13
CA ARG A 80 -4.06 -2.25 -14.33
C ARG A 80 -3.51 -1.53 -13.11
N ILE A 81 -4.07 -0.37 -12.80
CA ILE A 81 -3.70 0.36 -11.59
C ILE A 81 -4.09 -0.46 -10.35
N PHE A 82 -3.12 -0.69 -9.47
CA PHE A 82 -3.34 -1.44 -8.23
C PHE A 82 -3.31 -0.50 -7.02
N LEU A 83 -2.33 0.39 -6.97
CA LEU A 83 -2.25 1.47 -5.99
C LEU A 83 -2.19 2.79 -6.72
N SER A 84 -3.18 3.65 -6.44
CA SER A 84 -3.20 5.02 -6.90
C SER A 84 -2.85 5.97 -5.76
N ASP A 85 -2.09 6.99 -6.11
CA ASP A 85 -2.03 8.25 -5.39
C ASP A 85 -1.31 8.25 -4.03
N ILE A 86 -0.08 7.71 -4.01
CA ILE A 86 0.83 7.83 -2.86
C ILE A 86 1.83 8.94 -3.14
N THR A 87 1.88 9.97 -2.28
CA THR A 87 2.87 11.03 -2.38
C THR A 87 4.26 10.52 -1.97
N GLY A 88 5.26 10.70 -2.83
CA GLY A 88 6.63 10.27 -2.60
C GLY A 88 6.93 8.87 -3.16
N GLN A 89 6.80 7.85 -2.33
CA GLN A 89 7.22 6.48 -2.63
C GLN A 89 6.08 5.50 -2.28
N ALA A 90 5.56 4.81 -3.29
CA ALA A 90 4.61 3.72 -3.15
C ALA A 90 5.36 2.41 -2.91
N GLU A 91 4.90 1.62 -1.95
CA GLU A 91 5.49 0.32 -1.62
C GLU A 91 4.40 -0.73 -1.43
N VAL A 92 4.61 -1.93 -1.97
CA VAL A 92 3.70 -3.07 -1.83
C VAL A 92 4.47 -4.38 -1.77
N GLU A 93 4.01 -5.29 -0.92
CA GLU A 93 4.54 -6.64 -0.80
C GLU A 93 3.67 -7.66 -1.53
N LEU A 94 4.31 -8.53 -2.31
CA LEU A 94 3.70 -9.69 -2.95
C LEU A 94 4.28 -10.97 -2.36
N ILE A 95 3.41 -11.94 -2.12
CA ILE A 95 3.78 -13.24 -1.59
C ILE A 95 3.53 -14.28 -2.68
N CYS A 96 4.52 -15.14 -2.92
CA CYS A 96 4.34 -16.29 -3.77
C CYS A 96 3.52 -17.34 -3.03
N ARG A 97 2.44 -17.81 -3.64
CA ARG A 97 1.57 -18.83 -3.04
C ARG A 97 1.91 -20.24 -3.51
N SER A 98 1.25 -21.23 -2.92
CA SER A 98 1.41 -22.66 -3.26
C SER A 98 1.09 -22.99 -4.73
N ASP A 99 0.38 -22.11 -5.44
CA ASP A 99 0.10 -22.19 -6.88
C ASP A 99 1.21 -21.56 -7.75
N SER A 100 2.37 -21.23 -7.18
CA SER A 100 3.51 -20.58 -7.85
C SER A 100 3.18 -19.23 -8.49
N GLN A 101 2.20 -18.51 -7.91
CA GLN A 101 1.73 -17.23 -8.41
C GLN A 101 1.92 -16.13 -7.36
N TRP A 102 2.32 -14.94 -7.82
CA TRP A 102 2.45 -13.75 -6.99
C TRP A 102 1.10 -13.13 -6.72
N ARG A 103 0.82 -12.83 -5.46
CA ARG A 103 -0.41 -12.14 -5.04
C ARG A 103 -0.11 -11.14 -3.93
N ALA A 104 -0.85 -10.04 -3.92
CA ALA A 104 -0.80 -9.10 -2.80
C ALA A 104 -1.61 -9.65 -1.62
N PHE A 105 -1.41 -9.07 -0.44
CA PHE A 105 -2.18 -9.45 0.75
C PHE A 105 -3.68 -9.33 0.47
N GLU A 106 -4.42 -10.42 0.73
CA GLU A 106 -5.87 -10.55 0.50
C GLU A 106 -6.35 -10.26 -0.94
N SER A 107 -5.46 -10.18 -1.92
CA SER A 107 -5.86 -9.98 -3.32
C SER A 107 -5.96 -11.29 -4.08
N ALA A 108 -7.02 -11.42 -4.88
CA ALA A 108 -7.17 -12.51 -5.85
C ALA A 108 -6.39 -12.26 -7.14
N ILE A 109 -5.64 -11.15 -7.24
CA ILE A 109 -4.96 -10.72 -8.45
C ILE A 109 -3.63 -11.47 -8.57
N VAL A 110 -3.47 -12.21 -9.67
CA VAL A 110 -2.22 -12.87 -10.04
C VAL A 110 -1.33 -11.86 -10.75
N VAL A 111 -0.18 -11.54 -10.16
CA VAL A 111 0.71 -10.51 -10.70
C VAL A 111 1.80 -11.18 -11.55
N THR A 112 1.96 -10.70 -12.78
CA THR A 112 3.00 -11.18 -13.72
C THR A 112 3.91 -10.06 -14.20
N SER A 113 3.38 -8.84 -14.30
CA SER A 113 4.15 -7.64 -14.61
C SER A 113 3.81 -6.48 -13.68
N VAL A 114 4.81 -5.62 -13.48
CA VAL A 114 4.76 -4.46 -12.60
C VAL A 114 5.28 -3.25 -13.36
N SER A 115 4.56 -2.13 -13.28
CA SER A 115 4.99 -0.86 -13.86
C SER A 115 4.88 0.27 -12.84
N CYS A 116 5.80 1.24 -12.88
CA CYS A 116 5.78 2.43 -12.05
C CYS A 116 5.52 3.68 -12.89
N VAL A 117 4.52 4.46 -12.50
CA VAL A 117 4.24 5.77 -13.08
C VAL A 117 4.27 6.80 -11.96
N VAL A 118 4.95 7.91 -12.19
CA VAL A 118 4.91 9.05 -11.27
C VAL A 118 4.26 10.24 -11.96
N ILE A 119 3.59 11.08 -11.18
CA ILE A 119 3.09 12.39 -11.60
C ILE A 119 3.98 13.43 -10.94
N ASP A 120 4.67 14.22 -11.74
CA ASP A 120 5.42 15.36 -11.23
C ASP A 120 4.45 16.49 -10.85
N GLN A 121 4.55 17.00 -9.63
CA GLN A 121 3.75 18.13 -9.17
C GLN A 121 4.37 19.49 -9.55
N MET A 122 5.51 19.51 -10.25
CA MET A 122 6.21 20.73 -10.61
C MET A 122 5.75 21.29 -11.97
N THR A 123 4.56 21.90 -12.02
CA THR A 123 4.24 23.15 -12.77
C THR A 123 2.73 23.35 -12.87
N VAL A 124 2.13 23.92 -11.81
CA VAL A 124 1.08 24.92 -12.03
C VAL A 124 1.69 26.23 -11.54
N PRO A 125 2.05 27.19 -12.42
CA PRO A 125 2.33 28.55 -11.98
C PRO A 125 1.11 29.04 -11.17
N PRO A 126 1.28 29.86 -10.12
CA PRO A 126 0.13 30.46 -9.45
C PRO A 126 -0.56 31.36 -10.48
N ALA A 127 -1.56 30.82 -11.18
CA ALA A 127 -2.40 31.59 -12.07
C ALA A 127 -3.23 32.50 -11.19
N ASP A 128 -3.01 33.81 -11.37
CA ASP A 128 -3.87 34.88 -10.94
C ASP A 128 -5.34 34.45 -10.99
N SER A 129 -6.00 34.62 -9.86
CA SER A 129 -7.44 34.54 -9.72
C SER A 129 -8.14 35.33 -10.84
N PRO A 130 -8.96 34.69 -11.70
CA PRO A 130 -9.89 35.43 -12.51
C PRO A 130 -11.05 35.88 -11.62
N LYS A 131 -11.14 37.20 -11.45
CA LYS A 131 -12.26 37.93 -10.88
C LYS A 131 -13.56 37.46 -11.54
N VAL A 132 -14.47 36.88 -10.75
CA VAL A 132 -15.80 36.46 -11.20
C VAL A 132 -16.58 37.71 -11.62
N ILE A 133 -16.84 37.86 -12.91
CA ILE A 133 -17.82 38.81 -13.44
C ILE A 133 -19.01 37.99 -13.92
N SER A 134 -20.09 38.08 -13.14
CA SER A 134 -21.40 37.57 -13.48
C SER A 134 -21.91 38.24 -14.76
N THR A 135 -22.07 37.48 -15.82
CA THR A 135 -22.99 37.85 -16.90
C THR A 135 -23.82 36.63 -17.28
N SER A 136 -25.12 36.78 -17.07
CA SER A 136 -26.18 35.85 -17.41
C SER A 136 -26.30 35.70 -18.92
N SER A 137 -26.32 34.46 -19.41
CA SER A 137 -27.05 34.16 -20.65
C SER A 137 -27.52 32.71 -20.66
N PRO A 138 -28.76 32.42 -21.08
CA PRO A 138 -29.31 31.07 -21.06
C PRO A 138 -29.10 30.41 -22.42
N PHE A 139 -28.28 29.36 -22.49
CA PHE A 139 -28.28 28.49 -23.67
C PHE A 139 -28.24 27.01 -23.29
N MET A 140 -29.39 26.39 -23.58
CA MET A 140 -29.60 25.06 -24.16
C MET A 140 -29.06 23.84 -23.41
N LEU A 141 -30.02 23.19 -22.74
CA LEU A 141 -29.98 21.78 -22.35
C LEU A 141 -29.76 20.89 -23.57
N ILE A 142 -28.55 20.38 -23.74
CA ILE A 142 -28.35 19.07 -24.36
C ILE A 142 -28.01 18.13 -23.21
N SER A 143 -29.04 17.45 -22.71
CA SER A 143 -28.87 16.31 -21.81
C SER A 143 -28.25 15.17 -22.60
N THR A 144 -26.91 15.18 -22.71
CA THR A 144 -26.18 13.93 -22.88
C THR A 144 -26.39 13.14 -21.59
N ILE A 145 -26.89 11.91 -21.73
CA ILE A 145 -26.98 10.91 -20.66
C ILE A 145 -25.59 10.79 -20.03
N SER A 146 -25.35 11.57 -18.98
CA SER A 146 -24.23 11.38 -18.08
C SER A 146 -24.58 10.10 -17.35
N MET A 147 -23.94 9.01 -17.76
CA MET A 147 -23.84 7.82 -16.93
C MET A 147 -23.25 8.29 -15.62
N ARG A 148 -24.13 8.48 -14.62
CA ARG A 148 -23.79 9.20 -13.39
C ARG A 148 -22.70 8.42 -12.69
N CYS A 149 -21.49 8.95 -12.77
CA CYS A 149 -20.35 8.34 -12.16
C CYS A 149 -20.44 8.51 -10.65
N SER A 150 -20.89 7.46 -9.96
CA SER A 150 -20.93 7.41 -8.51
C SER A 150 -19.83 6.47 -8.03
N ALA A 151 -18.86 7.03 -7.30
CA ALA A 151 -17.78 6.32 -6.62
C ALA A 151 -17.60 6.89 -5.22
N GLN A 152 -17.65 6.02 -4.21
CA GLN A 152 -17.49 6.38 -2.81
C GLN A 152 -16.50 5.43 -2.13
N TRP A 153 -15.78 5.97 -1.14
CA TRP A 153 -14.93 5.15 -0.30
C TRP A 153 -15.77 4.29 0.62
N GLY A 154 -15.49 2.99 0.63
CA GLY A 154 -15.88 2.11 1.71
C GLY A 154 -15.09 2.42 2.99
N LEU A 155 -15.41 1.69 4.06
CA LEU A 155 -14.71 1.81 5.32
C LEU A 155 -13.24 1.39 5.18
N TRP A 156 -12.40 2.02 5.99
CA TRP A 156 -11.03 1.55 6.17
C TRP A 156 -11.05 0.18 6.85
N GLY A 157 -10.28 -0.74 6.29
CA GLY A 157 -9.90 -1.98 6.92
C GLY A 157 -9.00 -1.76 8.14
N PRO A 158 -8.73 -2.84 8.90
CA PRO A 158 -7.84 -2.76 10.03
C PRO A 158 -6.42 -2.41 9.59
N TRP A 159 -5.65 -1.83 10.51
CA TRP A 159 -4.21 -1.67 10.34
C TRP A 159 -3.51 -3.02 10.35
N SER A 160 -2.50 -3.17 9.50
CA SER A 160 -1.57 -4.28 9.54
C SER A 160 -0.79 -4.29 10.85
N THR A 161 -0.17 -5.43 11.14
CA THR A 161 0.85 -5.49 12.17
C THR A 161 1.99 -4.52 11.81
N CYS A 162 2.58 -3.91 12.85
CA CYS A 162 3.71 -3.02 12.67
C CYS A 162 4.94 -3.82 12.23
N SER A 163 5.70 -3.31 11.26
CA SER A 163 6.90 -4.00 10.74
C SER A 163 8.08 -4.02 11.72
N ASP A 164 8.04 -3.20 12.76
CA ASP A 164 9.06 -3.17 13.82
C ASP A 164 8.38 -2.95 15.17
N ILE A 165 9.10 -3.20 16.25
CA ILE A 165 8.56 -3.23 17.61
C ILE A 165 8.98 -2.03 18.46
N CYS A 166 9.78 -1.10 17.93
CA CYS A 166 10.23 0.09 18.68
C CYS A 166 10.77 1.20 17.76
N GLY A 167 11.10 2.34 18.37
CA GLY A 167 11.84 3.46 17.83
C GLY A 167 11.17 4.21 16.69
N ALA A 168 9.86 4.00 16.50
CA ALA A 168 9.12 4.42 15.31
C ALA A 168 9.67 3.83 14.00
N PHE A 169 10.60 2.86 14.03
CA PHE A 169 11.20 2.26 12.84
C PHE A 169 10.18 1.48 12.00
N GLY A 170 9.13 0.97 12.65
CA GLY A 170 8.08 0.20 12.02
C GLY A 170 7.05 1.08 11.34
N SER A 171 6.47 0.55 10.27
CA SER A 171 5.30 1.12 9.62
C SER A 171 4.18 0.08 9.60
N ARG A 172 2.94 0.58 9.51
CA ARG A 172 1.75 -0.24 9.32
C ARG A 172 0.86 0.40 8.26
N GLN A 173 0.11 -0.44 7.57
CA GLN A 173 -0.72 -0.03 6.44
C GLN A 173 -2.15 -0.51 6.62
N ARG A 174 -3.11 0.22 6.06
CA ARG A 174 -4.51 -0.19 5.95
C ARG A 174 -5.05 0.15 4.57
N PHE A 175 -6.11 -0.53 4.18
CA PHE A 175 -6.73 -0.38 2.85
C PHE A 175 -8.23 -0.14 2.98
N ARG A 176 -8.82 0.54 2.01
CA ARG A 176 -10.28 0.71 1.89
C ARG A 176 -10.75 0.30 0.51
N GLY A 177 -12.00 -0.16 0.38
CA GLY A 177 -12.62 -0.41 -0.93
C GLY A 177 -13.09 0.87 -1.59
N CYS A 178 -13.10 0.92 -2.93
CA CYS A 178 -13.82 1.96 -3.68
C CYS A 178 -15.08 1.34 -4.29
N GLU A 179 -16.22 1.68 -3.70
CA GLU A 179 -17.54 1.26 -4.19
C GLU A 179 -17.93 2.16 -5.36
N ARG A 180 -18.13 1.55 -6.52
CA ARG A 180 -18.38 2.30 -7.77
C ARG A 180 -19.46 1.64 -8.62
N THR A 181 -20.19 2.48 -9.32
CA THR A 181 -21.28 2.09 -10.23
C THR A 181 -20.80 1.66 -11.62
N SER A 182 -19.62 2.15 -12.05
CA SER A 182 -18.97 1.77 -13.31
C SER A 182 -17.46 1.64 -13.11
N HIS A 183 -16.80 0.84 -13.96
CA HIS A 183 -15.34 0.68 -13.95
C HIS A 183 -14.60 1.98 -14.27
N ASP A 184 -15.21 2.89 -15.02
CA ASP A 184 -14.65 4.20 -15.41
C ASP A 184 -14.72 5.24 -14.28
N CYS A 185 -15.28 4.87 -13.14
CA CYS A 185 -15.40 5.71 -11.96
C CYS A 185 -14.27 5.46 -10.96
N PHE A 186 -13.76 6.55 -10.38
CA PHE A 186 -12.64 6.51 -9.44
C PHE A 186 -13.01 7.27 -8.18
N CYS A 187 -12.66 6.70 -7.02
CA CYS A 187 -12.82 7.40 -5.76
C CYS A 187 -11.69 8.42 -5.58
N PRO A 188 -11.98 9.65 -5.15
CA PRO A 188 -10.95 10.67 -4.97
C PRO A 188 -10.08 10.39 -3.75
N GLY A 189 -8.76 10.25 -3.94
CA GLY A 189 -7.77 10.02 -2.88
C GLY A 189 -7.15 8.62 -2.91
N SER A 190 -6.44 8.25 -1.86
CA SER A 190 -5.66 7.00 -1.83
C SER A 190 -6.47 5.81 -1.34
N ILE A 191 -6.25 4.63 -1.93
CA ILE A 191 -6.87 3.35 -1.52
C ILE A 191 -6.20 2.75 -0.28
N SER A 192 -4.97 3.17 0.00
CA SER A 192 -4.16 2.74 1.12
C SER A 192 -3.72 3.93 1.96
N ASP A 193 -3.54 3.68 3.26
CA ASP A 193 -3.01 4.63 4.22
C ASP A 193 -1.86 3.95 4.98
N SER A 194 -0.83 4.72 5.33
CA SER A 194 0.40 4.20 5.94
C SER A 194 0.89 5.15 7.01
N GLU A 195 1.26 4.60 8.17
CA GLU A 195 1.77 5.39 9.29
C GLU A 195 2.91 4.68 10.03
N TYR A 196 3.74 5.46 10.71
CA TYR A 196 4.71 4.91 11.65
C TYR A 196 3.99 4.39 12.89
N CYS A 197 4.55 3.34 13.47
CA CYS A 197 4.00 2.70 14.64
C CYS A 197 5.10 2.37 15.62
N ASN A 198 4.72 1.99 16.85
CA ASN A 198 5.66 1.55 17.87
C ASN A 198 6.71 2.63 18.23
N PHE A 199 6.20 3.77 18.71
CA PHE A 199 6.98 4.95 19.06
C PHE A 199 7.77 4.83 20.37
N GLN A 200 7.64 3.76 21.15
CA GLN A 200 8.52 3.54 22.31
C GLN A 200 9.99 3.45 21.86
N PRO A 201 10.94 4.12 22.52
CA PRO A 201 12.34 4.04 22.13
C PRO A 201 12.88 2.60 22.15
N CYS A 202 13.73 2.27 21.19
CA CYS A 202 14.47 1.02 21.24
C CYS A 202 15.56 1.06 22.32
N LEU A 203 15.91 -0.12 22.84
CA LEU A 203 17.04 -0.28 23.75
C LEU A 203 18.33 -0.54 22.96
N TYR A 204 19.47 -0.27 23.60
CA TYR A 204 20.79 -0.65 23.09
C TYR A 204 20.81 -2.14 22.70
N PRO A 205 21.41 -2.53 21.56
CA PRO A 205 22.35 -1.78 20.71
C PRO A 205 21.73 -0.94 19.59
N ARG A 206 20.39 -0.90 19.48
CA ARG A 206 19.71 -0.14 18.42
C ARG A 206 19.66 1.34 18.78
N SER A 207 19.63 2.20 17.75
CA SER A 207 19.32 3.62 17.93
C SER A 207 17.93 3.75 18.57
N ALA A 208 17.80 4.65 19.54
CA ALA A 208 16.56 4.80 20.31
C ALA A 208 15.35 5.16 19.43
N CYS A 209 15.55 6.03 18.44
CA CYS A 209 14.53 6.44 17.49
C CYS A 209 15.07 6.42 16.06
N ARG A 210 14.17 6.32 15.08
CA ARG A 210 14.50 6.46 13.65
C ARG A 210 14.98 7.88 13.31
N GLN A 211 15.49 8.03 12.09
CA GLN A 211 15.89 9.33 11.56
C GLN A 211 14.74 10.35 11.63
N ASN A 212 15.07 11.58 12.02
CA ASN A 212 14.13 12.71 12.19
C ASN A 212 13.12 12.54 13.34
N HIS A 213 13.36 11.61 14.26
CA HIS A 213 12.62 11.51 15.52
C HIS A 213 13.58 11.64 16.70
N ILE A 214 13.09 12.27 17.78
CA ILE A 214 13.81 12.42 19.04
C ILE A 214 13.04 11.79 20.18
N VAL A 215 13.76 11.33 21.20
CA VAL A 215 13.14 10.86 22.42
C VAL A 215 12.59 12.07 23.17
N SER A 216 11.26 12.14 23.29
CA SER A 216 10.55 13.16 24.05
C SER A 216 9.69 12.50 25.12
N ALA A 217 9.41 13.24 26.19
CA ALA A 217 8.51 12.79 27.24
C ALA A 217 7.08 13.27 26.92
N VAL A 218 6.18 12.34 26.62
CA VAL A 218 4.75 12.61 26.40
C VAL A 218 3.95 11.74 27.35
N ASN A 219 3.03 12.33 28.11
CA ASN A 219 2.21 11.61 29.11
C ASN A 219 3.04 10.73 30.06
N GLN A 220 4.15 11.26 30.60
CA GLN A 220 5.09 10.56 31.48
C GLN A 220 5.74 9.30 30.88
N LYS A 221 5.68 9.12 29.56
CA LYS A 221 6.34 8.04 28.83
C LYS A 221 7.33 8.62 27.82
N PHE A 222 8.51 8.00 27.72
CA PHE A 222 9.43 8.29 26.64
C PHE A 222 8.90 7.72 25.34
N VAL A 223 8.76 8.57 24.33
CA VAL A 223 8.29 8.22 22.99
C VAL A 223 9.12 8.98 21.95
N CYS A 224 9.29 8.37 20.79
CA CYS A 224 9.89 8.99 19.63
C CYS A 224 8.87 9.96 19.03
N THR A 225 9.17 11.25 19.05
CA THR A 225 8.36 12.27 18.38
C THR A 225 9.12 12.83 17.19
N PRO A 226 8.41 13.30 16.14
CA PRO A 226 9.06 14.06 15.08
C PRO A 226 9.87 15.22 15.67
N MET A 227 11.03 15.51 15.09
CA MET A 227 11.76 16.72 15.41
C MET A 227 10.88 17.95 15.10
N PRO A 228 10.89 18.99 15.98
CA PRO A 228 10.17 20.24 15.74
C PRO A 228 10.75 21.04 14.57
#